data_AF-A0A1V0TZY2-F1
#
_entry.id   AF-A0A1V0TZY2-F1
#
_cell.length_a   1.000
_cell.length_b   1.000
_cell.length_c   1.000
_cell.angle_alpha   90.00
_cell.angle_beta   90.00
_cell.angle_gamma   90.00
#
_symmetry.space_group_name_H-M   'P 1'
#
loop_
_entity.id
_entity.type
_entity.pdbx_description
1 polymer ?
#
loop_
_entity_poly.entity_id
_entity_poly.type
_entity_poly.pdbx_seq_one_letter_code
_entity_poly.pdbx_strand_id
1 'polypeptide(L)'
;MAHTFPLTLPASMVAAHRVDLTAKPAEGLRVAVFDVAAAPSGETYVLYGARRYRTSIPSGDDPAERNFTYGIISRYAPDGSPSDTALFAQPHPDGSPSAIPEAGDMTLAILPDGTVALSEKPGSTFLISADLSRVLEAWRLPFGYSAEETASGDPYAASLSVTPSGRLLGVTSEYGLSNWAGARPNIVALSEPGSTLIPGAKATLRAIASLDNRASRQTDADLRPHVRFREAPVGRDNRPSPSLAELVSSSTARPHDYCDCTLGRPAPLGDDLFVVPVFSPIYRSGNRGAPFTFALLDDHGRMTGRLEGLDPYKDSPYTGFCFSVVADPHRKRAFHLNRYGLYAWSADGRLRAVMSTQDKALKALTHFALMACTPAGELLLVHRKQNLLLRVPVPEDLCELPSAVEAALRTYGTQRTALKKRFAPVGWHWVEESARIHRF
;
A
#
# COMPACT_ATOMS: atom_id res chain seq x y z
N MET A 1 0.93 -22.79 -10.20
CA MET A 1 -0.40 -23.28 -9.74
C MET A 1 -0.90 -22.31 -8.68
N ALA A 2 -2.21 -22.06 -8.58
CA ALA A 2 -2.75 -21.16 -7.56
C ALA A 2 -2.55 -21.72 -6.14
N HIS A 3 -2.24 -20.84 -5.18
CA HIS A 3 -1.89 -21.22 -3.82
C HIS A 3 -2.52 -20.27 -2.80
N THR A 4 -3.11 -20.82 -1.73
CA THR A 4 -3.79 -20.08 -0.66
C THR A 4 -3.16 -20.40 0.68
N PHE A 5 -2.85 -19.39 1.47
CA PHE A 5 -2.31 -19.54 2.82
C PHE A 5 -2.89 -18.51 3.81
N PRO A 6 -2.88 -18.82 5.12
CA PRO A 6 -3.45 -17.94 6.13
C PRO A 6 -2.55 -16.77 6.48
N LEU A 7 -3.18 -15.64 6.77
CA LEU A 7 -2.55 -14.48 7.38
C LEU A 7 -2.74 -14.60 8.89
N THR A 8 -1.69 -15.06 9.57
CA THR A 8 -1.77 -15.53 10.96
C THR A 8 -1.54 -14.41 11.96
N LEU A 9 -2.28 -14.42 13.07
CA LEU A 9 -1.97 -13.61 14.25
C LEU A 9 -0.98 -14.36 15.15
N PRO A 10 -0.02 -13.68 15.79
CA PRO A 10 0.82 -14.31 16.80
C PRO A 10 -0.02 -14.80 17.99
N ALA A 11 0.12 -16.09 18.34
CA ALA A 11 -0.56 -16.64 19.51
C ALA A 11 -0.19 -15.91 20.80
N SER A 12 1.07 -15.49 20.93
CA SER A 12 1.56 -14.73 22.09
C SER A 12 0.84 -13.38 22.26
N MET A 13 0.47 -12.72 21.18
CA MET A 13 -0.30 -11.47 21.22
C MET A 13 -1.76 -11.75 21.66
N VAL A 14 -2.39 -12.77 21.08
CA VAL A 14 -3.75 -13.18 21.43
C VAL A 14 -3.85 -13.57 22.91
N ALA A 15 -2.86 -14.33 23.41
CA ALA A 15 -2.77 -14.75 24.80
C ALA A 15 -2.51 -13.56 25.75
N ALA A 16 -1.57 -12.68 25.40
CA ALA A 16 -1.21 -11.52 26.24
C ALA A 16 -2.41 -10.60 26.51
N HIS A 17 -3.31 -10.44 25.53
CA HIS A 17 -4.50 -9.60 25.64
C HIS A 17 -5.79 -10.38 25.91
N ARG A 18 -5.69 -11.68 26.21
CA ARG A 18 -6.82 -12.61 26.43
C ARG A 18 -7.95 -12.38 25.43
N VAL A 19 -7.59 -12.30 24.15
CA VAL A 19 -8.53 -11.91 23.10
C VAL A 19 -9.55 -13.02 22.87
N ASP A 20 -10.82 -12.71 23.09
CA ASP A 20 -11.92 -13.56 22.63
C ASP A 20 -12.11 -13.39 21.12
N LEU A 21 -11.64 -14.39 20.36
CA LEU A 21 -11.76 -14.43 18.90
C LEU A 21 -13.18 -14.79 18.42
N THR A 22 -14.09 -15.19 19.32
CA THR A 22 -15.50 -15.45 19.00
C THR A 22 -16.35 -14.18 19.09
N ALA A 23 -15.85 -13.15 19.79
CA ALA A 23 -16.54 -11.88 19.97
C ALA A 23 -16.78 -11.17 18.64
N LYS A 24 -17.87 -10.40 18.57
CA LYS A 24 -18.17 -9.58 17.38
C LYS A 24 -17.08 -8.53 17.17
N PRO A 25 -16.74 -8.15 15.92
CA PRO A 25 -15.71 -7.14 15.65
C PRO A 25 -15.95 -5.75 16.29
N ALA A 26 -17.18 -5.45 16.72
CA ALA A 26 -17.51 -4.22 17.43
C ALA A 26 -17.10 -4.24 18.92
N GLU A 27 -16.94 -5.42 19.50
CA GLU A 27 -16.69 -5.66 20.93
C GLU A 27 -15.36 -6.41 21.17
N GLY A 28 -14.80 -7.03 20.12
CA GLY A 28 -13.58 -7.83 20.12
C GLY A 28 -12.45 -7.25 19.26
N LEU A 29 -11.74 -8.14 18.57
CA LEU A 29 -10.58 -7.79 17.76
C LEU A 29 -10.96 -7.33 16.35
N ARG A 30 -10.35 -6.25 15.89
CA ARG A 30 -10.35 -5.86 14.48
C ARG A 30 -8.99 -6.12 13.86
N VAL A 31 -8.99 -6.76 12.70
CA VAL A 31 -7.79 -7.01 11.89
C VAL A 31 -8.01 -6.43 10.50
N ALA A 32 -7.02 -5.70 9.99
CA ALA A 32 -7.05 -5.12 8.65
C ALA A 32 -5.69 -5.26 7.98
N VAL A 33 -5.66 -5.77 6.74
CA VAL A 33 -4.43 -5.84 5.95
C VAL A 33 -4.25 -4.52 5.22
N PHE A 34 -3.10 -3.88 5.42
CA PHE A 34 -2.77 -2.59 4.83
C PHE A 34 -2.01 -2.76 3.52
N ASP A 35 -1.04 -3.67 3.46
CA ASP A 35 -0.25 -3.88 2.24
C ASP A 35 0.41 -5.27 2.19
N VAL A 36 0.86 -5.65 1.00
CA VAL A 36 1.62 -6.88 0.76
C VAL A 36 2.74 -6.60 -0.23
N ALA A 37 3.95 -7.05 0.07
CA ALA A 37 5.09 -6.98 -0.84
C ALA A 37 5.72 -8.36 -1.02
N ALA A 38 6.30 -8.63 -2.19
CA ALA A 38 6.99 -9.87 -2.48
C ALA A 38 8.46 -9.61 -2.78
N ALA A 39 9.34 -10.42 -2.20
CA ALA A 39 10.76 -10.38 -2.49
C ALA A 39 11.07 -11.18 -3.77
N PRO A 40 12.19 -10.90 -4.47
CA PRO A 40 12.67 -11.72 -5.58
C PRO A 40 12.89 -13.20 -5.22
N SER A 41 13.14 -13.50 -3.94
CA SER A 41 13.23 -14.86 -3.40
C SER A 41 11.91 -15.65 -3.42
N GLY A 42 10.79 -14.99 -3.73
CA GLY A 42 9.44 -15.56 -3.68
C GLY A 42 8.78 -15.49 -2.30
N GLU A 43 9.49 -14.98 -1.29
CA GLU A 43 8.96 -14.68 0.03
C GLU A 43 7.96 -13.52 -0.05
N THR A 44 6.97 -13.53 0.85
CA THR A 44 5.92 -12.52 0.92
C THR A 44 5.92 -11.86 2.29
N TYR A 45 5.86 -10.54 2.31
CA TYR A 45 5.73 -9.72 3.51
C TYR A 45 4.34 -9.11 3.54
N VAL A 46 3.63 -9.30 4.65
CA VAL A 46 2.26 -8.82 4.81
C VAL A 46 2.23 -7.84 5.96
N LEU A 47 1.75 -6.63 5.70
CA LEU A 47 1.52 -5.60 6.70
C LEU A 47 0.04 -5.54 7.06
N TYR A 48 -0.27 -5.66 8.35
CA TYR A 48 -1.63 -5.59 8.84
C TYR A 48 -1.69 -5.00 10.25
N GLY A 49 -2.83 -4.40 10.59
CA GLY A 49 -3.11 -3.86 11.91
C GLY A 49 -4.03 -4.78 12.70
N ALA A 50 -3.80 -4.86 14.01
CA ALA A 50 -4.67 -5.54 14.96
C ALA A 50 -5.03 -4.59 16.10
N ARG A 51 -6.32 -4.30 16.29
CA ARG A 51 -6.78 -3.31 17.27
C ARG A 51 -7.99 -3.80 18.05
N ARG A 52 -8.00 -3.54 19.35
CA ARG A 52 -9.20 -3.55 20.21
C ARG A 52 -9.41 -2.15 20.78
N TYR A 53 -10.62 -1.63 20.61
CA TYR A 53 -11.01 -0.34 21.18
C TYR A 53 -12.38 -0.45 21.84
N ARG A 54 -12.44 -0.12 23.13
CA ARG A 54 -13.62 -0.03 24.00
C ARG A 54 -13.69 1.39 24.57
N THR A 55 -14.86 2.00 24.48
CA THR A 55 -15.11 3.39 24.93
C THR A 55 -15.23 3.51 26.45
N SER A 56 -15.68 2.44 27.12
CA SER A 56 -15.85 2.37 28.57
C SER A 56 -14.94 1.27 29.08
N ILE A 57 -13.75 1.64 29.54
CA ILE A 57 -12.84 0.71 30.20
C ILE A 57 -13.24 0.71 31.69
N PRO A 58 -13.73 -0.41 32.26
CA PRO A 58 -13.90 -0.52 33.69
C PRO A 58 -12.57 -0.20 34.37
N SER A 59 -12.57 0.54 35.48
CA SER A 59 -11.35 0.83 36.24
C SER A 59 -10.66 -0.47 36.67
N GLY A 60 -9.66 -0.92 35.92
CA GLY A 60 -8.93 -2.16 36.16
C GLY A 60 -7.90 -2.46 35.05
N ASP A 61 -6.83 -3.16 35.43
CA ASP A 61 -5.72 -3.55 34.54
C ASP A 61 -5.94 -4.89 33.82
N ASP A 62 -7.18 -5.40 33.75
CA ASP A 62 -7.45 -6.71 33.13
C ASP A 62 -7.06 -6.70 31.64
N PRO A 63 -6.07 -7.52 31.20
CA PRO A 63 -5.68 -7.59 29.80
C PRO A 63 -6.82 -7.95 28.86
N ALA A 64 -7.90 -8.60 29.31
CA ALA A 64 -9.08 -8.89 28.49
C ALA A 64 -9.89 -7.62 28.13
N GLU A 65 -9.79 -6.58 28.94
CA GLU A 65 -10.60 -5.35 28.84
C GLU A 65 -9.81 -4.17 28.26
N ARG A 66 -8.47 -4.22 28.29
CA ARG A 66 -7.61 -3.11 27.84
C ARG A 66 -7.65 -2.88 26.33
N ASN A 67 -7.56 -1.61 25.94
CA ASN A 67 -7.36 -1.23 24.53
C ASN A 67 -5.91 -1.50 24.11
N PHE A 68 -5.74 -1.86 22.85
CA PHE A 68 -4.43 -1.99 22.22
C PHE A 68 -4.53 -1.79 20.71
N THR A 69 -3.44 -1.37 20.09
CA THR A 69 -3.25 -1.32 18.64
C THR A 69 -1.85 -1.83 18.31
N TYR A 70 -1.73 -2.92 17.56
CA TYR A 70 -0.48 -3.37 16.97
C TYR A 70 -0.45 -3.08 15.48
N GLY A 71 0.70 -2.60 15.01
CA GLY A 71 1.14 -2.84 13.64
C GLY A 71 1.90 -4.17 13.58
N ILE A 72 1.66 -4.94 12.52
CA ILE A 72 2.22 -6.29 12.37
C ILE A 72 2.77 -6.45 10.96
N ILE A 73 4.04 -6.88 10.85
CA ILE A 73 4.62 -7.35 9.59
C ILE A 73 4.95 -8.82 9.77
N SER A 74 4.41 -9.68 8.90
CA SER A 74 4.76 -11.10 8.86
C SER A 74 5.45 -11.46 7.56
N ARG A 75 6.54 -12.20 7.67
CA ARG A 75 7.27 -12.80 6.56
C ARG A 75 6.79 -14.24 6.36
N TYR A 76 6.46 -14.56 5.13
CA TYR A 76 6.03 -15.88 4.69
C TYR A 76 7.01 -16.42 3.65
N ALA A 77 7.40 -17.68 3.81
CA ALA A 77 8.15 -18.41 2.81
C ALA A 77 7.32 -18.59 1.52
N PRO A 78 7.93 -19.00 0.38
CA PRO A 78 7.21 -19.17 -0.88
C PRO A 78 6.01 -20.13 -0.80
N ASP A 79 6.06 -21.11 0.09
CA ASP A 79 4.97 -22.06 0.37
C ASP A 79 3.88 -21.51 1.31
N GLY A 80 3.96 -20.24 1.69
CA GLY A 80 3.00 -19.57 2.56
C GLY A 80 3.13 -19.92 4.05
N SER A 81 4.19 -20.61 4.48
CA SER A 81 4.48 -20.81 5.90
C SER A 81 5.04 -19.52 6.54
N PRO A 82 4.54 -19.07 7.70
CA PRO A 82 5.07 -17.89 8.37
C PRO A 82 6.41 -18.21 9.05
N SER A 83 7.44 -17.38 8.84
CA SER A 83 8.78 -17.58 9.40
C SER A 83 9.11 -16.61 10.54
N ASP A 84 8.81 -15.33 10.34
CA ASP A 84 9.13 -14.25 11.26
C ASP A 84 7.98 -13.24 11.30
N THR A 85 7.72 -12.64 12.45
CA THR A 85 6.70 -11.60 12.61
C THR A 85 7.19 -10.52 13.55
N ALA A 86 7.14 -9.26 13.11
CA ALA A 86 7.44 -8.11 13.93
C ALA A 86 6.16 -7.41 14.40
N LEU A 87 6.16 -7.00 15.67
CA LEU A 87 5.11 -6.21 16.30
C LEU A 87 5.63 -4.83 16.66
N PHE A 88 4.85 -3.81 16.38
CA PHE A 88 5.14 -2.41 16.70
C PHE A 88 3.86 -1.66 17.07
N ALA A 89 3.95 -0.35 17.31
CA ALA A 89 2.84 0.54 17.73
C ALA A 89 2.29 0.31 19.16
N GLN A 90 2.87 -0.61 19.94
CA GLN A 90 2.64 -0.73 21.38
C GLN A 90 3.94 -0.57 22.14
N PRO A 91 3.93 0.06 23.32
CA PRO A 91 5.06 0.01 24.23
C PRO A 91 5.49 -1.44 24.51
N HIS A 92 6.78 -1.64 24.70
CA HIS A 92 7.33 -2.91 25.17
C HIS A 92 6.81 -3.23 26.58
N PRO A 93 6.87 -4.51 27.02
CA PRO A 93 6.49 -4.89 28.37
C PRO A 93 7.26 -4.15 29.48
N ASP A 94 8.47 -3.67 29.18
CA ASP A 94 9.30 -2.86 30.09
C ASP A 94 8.93 -1.36 30.10
N GLY A 95 7.91 -0.97 29.32
CA GLY A 95 7.43 0.40 29.20
C GLY A 95 8.18 1.26 28.19
N SER A 96 9.23 0.75 27.55
CA SER A 96 9.92 1.49 26.49
C SER A 96 9.02 1.69 25.26
N PRO A 97 9.12 2.84 24.57
CA PRO A 97 8.29 3.12 23.40
C PRO A 97 8.69 2.23 22.22
N SER A 98 7.72 1.89 21.37
CA SER A 98 8.01 1.22 20.10
C SER A 98 8.82 2.12 19.17
N ALA A 99 9.79 1.54 18.46
CA ALA A 99 10.57 2.22 17.41
C ALA A 99 9.72 2.64 16.21
N ILE A 100 8.52 2.10 16.04
CA ILE A 100 7.54 2.54 15.04
C ILE A 100 6.23 2.84 15.78
N PRO A 101 5.81 4.13 15.86
CA PRO A 101 4.63 4.51 16.63
C PRO A 101 3.32 3.95 16.04
N GLU A 102 2.20 4.10 16.77
CA GLU A 102 0.87 3.88 16.20
C GLU A 102 0.68 4.82 15.01
N ALA A 103 0.30 4.24 13.89
CA ALA A 103 0.45 4.90 12.62
C ALA A 103 -0.61 4.40 11.64
N GLY A 104 -0.99 5.29 10.72
CA GLY A 104 -2.20 5.19 9.89
C GLY A 104 -2.01 4.36 8.62
N ASP A 105 -2.32 4.96 7.48
CA ASP A 105 -2.12 4.36 6.16
C ASP A 105 -0.62 4.10 5.90
N MET A 106 -0.25 2.83 5.77
CA MET A 106 1.13 2.39 5.52
C MET A 106 1.26 1.49 4.28
N THR A 107 2.47 1.44 3.74
CA THR A 107 2.84 0.61 2.58
C THR A 107 4.20 -0.03 2.78
N LEU A 108 4.43 -1.18 2.13
CA LEU A 108 5.67 -1.93 2.12
C LEU A 108 6.35 -1.88 0.75
N ALA A 109 7.67 -1.83 0.74
CA ALA A 109 8.51 -2.18 -0.39
C ALA A 109 9.66 -3.07 0.08
N ILE A 110 10.06 -4.03 -0.76
CA ILE A 110 11.28 -4.82 -0.54
C ILE A 110 12.38 -4.23 -1.39
N LEU A 111 13.43 -3.72 -0.75
CA LEU A 111 14.57 -3.13 -1.43
C LEU A 111 15.44 -4.23 -2.10
N PRO A 112 16.32 -3.88 -3.05
CA PRO A 112 17.14 -4.86 -3.77
C PRO A 112 18.03 -5.74 -2.87
N ASP A 113 18.43 -5.24 -1.71
CA ASP A 113 19.23 -5.96 -0.70
C ASP A 113 18.39 -6.83 0.24
N GLY A 114 17.06 -6.85 0.06
CA GLY A 114 16.10 -7.57 0.91
C GLY A 114 15.60 -6.76 2.11
N THR A 115 16.13 -5.56 2.35
CA THR A 115 15.64 -4.66 3.41
C THR A 115 14.17 -4.33 3.18
N VAL A 116 13.38 -4.34 4.24
CA VAL A 116 11.95 -3.99 4.20
C VAL A 116 11.83 -2.49 4.46
N ALA A 117 11.32 -1.74 3.49
CA ALA A 117 10.96 -0.35 3.65
C ALA A 117 9.47 -0.22 3.98
N LEU A 118 9.16 0.28 5.18
CA LEU A 118 7.81 0.63 5.60
C LEU A 118 7.62 2.13 5.46
N SER A 119 6.67 2.57 4.63
CA SER A 119 6.33 3.99 4.46
C SER A 119 4.97 4.30 5.07
N GLU A 120 4.87 5.35 5.85
CA GLU A 120 3.65 5.82 6.50
C GLU A 120 3.29 7.22 6.00
N LYS A 121 2.02 7.44 5.68
CA LYS A 121 1.51 8.77 5.39
C LYS A 121 1.51 9.66 6.65
N PRO A 122 1.92 10.93 6.56
CA PRO A 122 2.19 11.64 5.33
C PRO A 122 3.64 11.55 4.83
N GLY A 123 4.61 10.92 5.49
CA GLY A 123 5.96 10.87 4.92
C GLY A 123 7.05 10.16 5.72
N SER A 124 6.68 9.40 6.75
CA SER A 124 7.67 8.65 7.53
C SER A 124 8.11 7.41 6.75
N THR A 125 9.39 7.05 6.84
CA THR A 125 9.91 5.80 6.28
C THR A 125 10.82 5.11 7.29
N PHE A 126 10.63 3.81 7.46
CA PHE A 126 11.40 2.97 8.35
C PHE A 126 12.06 1.86 7.54
N LEU A 127 13.36 1.65 7.74
CA LEU A 127 14.08 0.51 7.20
C LEU A 127 14.13 -0.58 8.26
N ILE A 128 13.75 -1.79 7.88
CA ILE A 128 13.66 -2.95 8.77
C ILE A 128 14.47 -4.09 8.14
N SER A 129 15.20 -4.84 8.95
CA SER A 129 15.97 -5.99 8.46
C SER A 129 15.05 -7.02 7.78
N ALA A 130 15.59 -7.74 6.79
CA ALA A 130 14.83 -8.73 6.00
C ALA A 130 14.17 -9.82 6.86
N ASP A 131 14.80 -10.20 7.98
CA ASP A 131 14.30 -11.18 8.95
C ASP A 131 13.34 -10.58 9.99
N LEU A 132 13.03 -9.28 9.88
CA LEU A 132 12.17 -8.54 10.79
C LEU A 132 12.68 -8.51 12.24
N SER A 133 13.98 -8.67 12.48
CA SER A 133 14.56 -8.68 13.83
C SER A 133 14.87 -7.31 14.40
N ARG A 134 15.03 -6.26 13.57
CA ARG A 134 15.26 -4.89 14.03
C ARG A 134 14.89 -3.82 13.03
N VAL A 135 14.59 -2.62 13.55
CA VAL A 135 14.58 -1.38 12.77
C VAL A 135 16.02 -0.92 12.59
N LEU A 136 16.41 -0.67 11.34
CA LEU A 136 17.74 -0.24 10.92
C LEU A 136 17.86 1.28 10.86
N GLU A 137 16.78 1.97 10.45
CA GLU A 137 16.75 3.42 10.26
C GLU A 137 15.31 3.95 10.31
N ALA A 138 15.13 5.21 10.73
CA ALA A 138 13.81 5.84 10.82
C ALA A 138 13.85 7.32 10.44
N TRP A 139 13.25 7.66 9.29
CA TRP A 139 13.04 9.04 8.84
C TRP A 139 11.60 9.45 9.09
N ARG A 140 11.38 10.23 10.15
CA ARG A 140 10.02 10.49 10.65
C ARG A 140 9.49 11.85 10.21
N LEU A 141 8.20 11.88 9.93
CA LEU A 141 7.39 13.10 9.87
C LEU A 141 6.51 13.17 11.13
N PRO A 142 6.74 14.11 12.05
CA PRO A 142 5.80 14.37 13.12
C PRO A 142 4.41 14.66 12.54
N PHE A 143 3.39 13.94 13.02
CA PHE A 143 2.02 14.06 12.54
C PHE A 143 1.04 14.18 13.72
N GLY A 144 0.07 15.08 13.60
CA GLY A 144 -0.92 15.38 14.64
C GLY A 144 -1.10 16.89 14.88
N TYR A 145 -2.29 17.30 15.32
CA TYR A 145 -2.68 18.71 15.48
C TYR A 145 -1.70 19.58 16.28
N SER A 146 -0.99 19.00 17.26
CA SER A 146 -0.02 19.72 18.10
C SER A 146 1.44 19.59 17.63
N ALA A 147 1.73 18.63 16.75
CA ALA A 147 3.10 18.33 16.29
C ALA A 147 3.46 19.09 15.01
N GLU A 148 2.46 19.45 14.19
CA GLU A 148 2.64 20.17 12.92
C GLU A 148 3.17 21.61 13.11
N GLU A 149 2.99 22.21 14.29
CA GLU A 149 3.40 23.59 14.56
C GLU A 149 4.85 23.72 15.11
N THR A 150 5.48 22.63 15.54
CA THR A 150 6.69 22.71 16.39
C THR A 150 7.91 21.90 15.94
N ALA A 151 7.81 20.98 14.97
CA ALA A 151 8.94 20.14 14.58
C ALA A 151 9.11 19.99 13.06
N SER A 152 10.23 20.50 12.52
CA SER A 152 10.73 20.12 11.19
C SER A 152 11.30 18.70 11.29
N GLY A 153 10.45 17.69 11.09
CA GLY A 153 10.92 16.32 10.92
C GLY A 153 11.84 16.19 9.71
N ASP A 154 12.49 15.03 9.58
CA ASP A 154 13.32 14.69 8.42
C ASP A 154 12.67 13.51 7.65
N PRO A 155 11.51 13.71 7.00
CA PRO A 155 10.77 12.65 6.31
C PRO A 155 11.51 12.15 5.05
N TYR A 156 11.15 10.96 4.58
CA TYR A 156 11.68 10.45 3.32
C TYR A 156 10.60 10.33 2.24
N ALA A 157 9.69 9.36 2.36
CA ALA A 157 8.62 9.12 1.39
C ALA A 157 7.33 8.64 2.08
N ALA A 158 6.18 9.01 1.51
CA ALA A 158 4.86 8.56 1.92
C ALA A 158 4.52 7.15 1.38
N SER A 159 5.16 6.77 0.27
CA SER A 159 5.11 5.42 -0.28
C SER A 159 6.33 5.19 -1.18
N LEU A 160 6.76 3.93 -1.28
CA LEU A 160 7.86 3.50 -2.13
C LEU A 160 7.43 2.27 -2.94
N SER A 161 7.94 2.15 -4.15
CA SER A 161 7.87 0.98 -5.03
C SER A 161 9.25 0.79 -5.65
N VAL A 162 9.59 -0.43 -6.06
CA VAL A 162 10.92 -0.74 -6.64
C VAL A 162 10.77 -1.16 -8.09
N THR A 163 11.55 -0.55 -8.96
CA THR A 163 11.65 -0.90 -10.39
C THR A 163 12.49 -2.18 -10.59
N PRO A 164 12.44 -2.84 -11.75
CA PRO A 164 13.27 -4.01 -12.04
C PRO A 164 14.78 -3.79 -11.83
N SER A 165 15.29 -2.61 -12.16
CA SER A 165 16.70 -2.23 -11.96
C SER A 165 17.05 -1.86 -10.52
N GLY A 166 16.08 -1.87 -9.61
CA GLY A 166 16.26 -1.54 -8.19
C GLY A 166 16.13 -0.06 -7.85
N ARG A 167 15.76 0.80 -8.81
CA ARG A 167 15.45 2.21 -8.54
C ARG A 167 14.16 2.33 -7.72
N LEU A 168 14.10 3.35 -6.88
CA LEU A 168 12.97 3.65 -6.02
C LEU A 168 12.03 4.62 -6.73
N LEU A 169 10.80 4.18 -6.96
CA LEU A 169 9.69 5.03 -7.36
C LEU A 169 8.93 5.43 -6.11
N GLY A 170 9.00 6.70 -5.72
CA GLY A 170 8.45 7.20 -4.47
C GLY A 170 7.42 8.29 -4.66
N VAL A 171 6.57 8.44 -3.64
CA VAL A 171 5.78 9.66 -3.46
C VAL A 171 6.25 10.37 -2.20
N THR A 172 6.57 11.65 -2.32
CA THR A 172 6.89 12.50 -1.16
C THR A 172 5.78 13.51 -0.92
N SER A 173 5.62 13.87 0.33
CA SER A 173 4.63 14.87 0.74
C SER A 173 5.25 16.22 0.94
N GLU A 174 4.44 17.25 0.73
CA GLU A 174 4.83 18.63 0.95
C GLU A 174 3.81 19.35 1.84
N TYR A 175 4.29 20.34 2.59
CA TYR A 175 3.45 21.30 3.31
C TYR A 175 3.09 22.48 2.41
N GLY A 176 2.09 23.27 2.82
CA GLY A 176 1.78 24.55 2.19
C GLY A 176 1.13 24.49 0.81
N LEU A 177 0.62 23.32 0.39
CA LEU A 177 -0.01 23.13 -0.93
C LEU A 177 -1.49 23.53 -1.00
N SER A 178 -2.14 23.74 0.15
CA SER A 178 -3.57 24.05 0.20
C SER A 178 -3.93 24.93 1.39
N ASN A 179 -5.20 25.31 1.48
CA ASN A 179 -5.72 26.05 2.62
C ASN A 179 -5.83 25.23 3.91
N TRP A 180 -5.63 23.92 3.82
CA TRP A 180 -5.74 22.98 4.91
C TRP A 180 -4.38 22.70 5.54
N ALA A 181 -4.40 22.39 6.84
CA ALA A 181 -3.22 21.98 7.59
C ALA A 181 -2.65 20.63 7.10
N GLY A 182 -1.38 20.41 7.43
CA GLY A 182 -0.68 19.15 7.22
C GLY A 182 0.03 18.98 5.87
N ALA A 183 0.97 18.03 5.86
CA ALA A 183 1.66 17.59 4.65
C ALA A 183 0.76 16.70 3.79
N ARG A 184 0.89 16.80 2.47
CA ARG A 184 0.11 16.02 1.51
C ARG A 184 1.00 15.36 0.46
N PRO A 185 0.74 14.10 0.09
CA PRO A 185 1.42 13.44 -1.02
C PRO A 185 1.26 14.27 -2.30
N ASN A 186 2.37 14.71 -2.90
CA ASN A 186 2.34 15.62 -4.04
C ASN A 186 3.39 15.34 -5.10
N ILE A 187 4.60 14.94 -4.72
CA ILE A 187 5.69 14.75 -5.68
C ILE A 187 5.84 13.26 -5.98
N VAL A 188 5.75 12.90 -7.25
CA VAL A 188 6.22 11.60 -7.75
C VAL A 188 7.70 11.76 -8.10
N ALA A 189 8.54 10.92 -7.53
CA ALA A 189 9.97 10.99 -7.72
C ALA A 189 10.59 9.62 -7.93
N LEU A 190 11.75 9.61 -8.56
CA LEU A 190 12.47 8.41 -8.95
C LEU A 190 13.92 8.53 -8.48
N SER A 191 14.47 7.49 -7.86
CA SER A 191 15.88 7.51 -7.50
C SER A 191 16.75 7.44 -8.75
N GLU A 192 17.92 8.06 -8.68
CA GLU A 192 18.93 7.89 -9.73
C GLU A 192 19.41 6.43 -9.79
N PRO A 193 19.80 5.93 -10.97
CA PRO A 193 20.41 4.62 -11.09
C PRO A 193 21.61 4.46 -10.12
N GLY A 194 21.64 3.35 -9.39
CA GLY A 194 22.70 3.07 -8.41
C GLY A 194 22.56 3.83 -7.07
N SER A 195 21.62 4.76 -6.93
CA SER A 195 21.30 5.37 -5.64
C SER A 195 20.57 4.36 -4.77
N THR A 196 21.18 3.97 -3.65
CA THR A 196 20.60 3.02 -2.69
C THR A 196 20.06 3.72 -1.46
N LEU A 197 18.94 3.23 -0.94
CA LEU A 197 18.41 3.65 0.36
C LEU A 197 18.98 2.73 1.43
N ILE A 198 19.89 3.25 2.23
CA ILE A 198 20.62 2.50 3.26
C ILE A 198 20.54 3.22 4.60
N PRO A 199 20.79 2.52 5.73
CA PRO A 199 20.87 3.18 7.03
C PRO A 199 21.87 4.34 7.03
N GLY A 200 21.49 5.47 7.63
CA GLY A 200 22.28 6.69 7.67
C GLY A 200 22.32 7.52 6.37
N ALA A 201 21.78 7.05 5.24
CA ALA A 201 21.81 7.80 3.98
C ALA A 201 20.52 7.68 3.17
N LYS A 202 19.87 8.84 2.93
CA LYS A 202 18.73 8.95 2.02
C LYS A 202 19.20 8.88 0.57
N ALA A 203 18.63 7.95 -0.19
CA ALA A 203 18.74 7.98 -1.65
C ALA A 203 18.15 9.29 -2.18
N THR A 204 18.87 9.98 -3.06
CA THR A 204 18.34 11.18 -3.71
C THR A 204 17.26 10.79 -4.71
N LEU A 205 16.14 11.50 -4.65
CA LEU A 205 14.97 11.31 -5.48
C LEU A 205 14.84 12.48 -6.45
N ARG A 206 14.88 12.21 -7.75
CA ARG A 206 14.58 13.19 -8.80
C ARG A 206 13.07 13.25 -9.01
N ALA A 207 12.49 14.42 -8.79
CA ALA A 207 11.08 14.66 -9.06
C ALA A 207 10.81 14.57 -10.56
N ILE A 208 9.82 13.76 -10.92
CA ILE A 208 9.35 13.59 -12.29
C ILE A 208 7.99 14.25 -12.49
N ALA A 209 7.15 14.31 -11.46
CA ALA A 209 5.86 14.98 -11.54
C ALA A 209 5.44 15.59 -10.20
N SER A 210 4.68 16.68 -10.27
CA SER A 210 3.91 17.23 -9.16
C SER A 210 2.43 16.97 -9.39
N LEU A 211 1.68 16.65 -8.33
CA LEU A 211 0.22 16.57 -8.39
C LEU A 211 -0.37 17.98 -8.53
N ASP A 212 0.12 18.90 -7.69
CA ASP A 212 -0.33 20.28 -7.61
C ASP A 212 0.86 21.26 -7.54
N ASN A 213 0.65 22.45 -8.09
CA ASN A 213 1.62 23.55 -8.17
C ASN A 213 1.30 24.71 -7.22
N ARG A 214 0.20 24.67 -6.46
CA ARG A 214 -0.20 25.72 -5.50
C ARG A 214 0.73 25.76 -4.27
N ALA A 215 1.97 26.20 -4.46
CA ALA A 215 3.02 26.22 -3.43
C ALA A 215 3.24 27.59 -2.76
N SER A 216 2.28 28.52 -2.87
CA SER A 216 2.45 29.92 -2.44
C SER A 216 2.65 30.09 -0.93
N ARG A 217 2.40 29.06 -0.13
CA ARG A 217 2.57 29.07 1.34
C ARG A 217 3.85 28.36 1.80
N GLN A 218 4.64 27.79 0.88
CA GLN A 218 5.86 27.11 1.22
C GLN A 218 6.98 28.08 1.59
N THR A 219 7.70 27.71 2.65
CA THR A 219 8.89 28.38 3.15
C THR A 219 10.13 27.53 2.89
N ASP A 220 11.33 28.08 3.13
CA ASP A 220 12.57 27.30 2.96
C ASP A 220 12.67 26.13 3.95
N ALA A 221 11.95 26.21 5.08
CA ALA A 221 11.84 25.13 6.06
C ALA A 221 11.04 23.92 5.54
N ASP A 222 10.25 24.08 4.48
CA ASP A 222 9.46 23.02 3.87
C ASP A 222 10.26 22.25 2.80
N LEU A 223 11.40 22.79 2.36
CA LEU A 223 12.25 22.17 1.36
C LEU A 223 12.94 20.92 1.92
N ARG A 224 13.16 19.93 1.05
CA ARG A 224 13.79 18.66 1.41
C ARG A 224 14.98 18.39 0.49
N PRO A 225 16.23 18.40 0.99
CA PRO A 225 17.43 18.30 0.14
C PRO A 225 17.54 17.01 -0.70
N HIS A 226 16.89 15.93 -0.24
CA HIS A 226 16.90 14.63 -0.92
C HIS A 226 15.88 14.54 -2.06
N VAL A 227 14.98 15.51 -2.24
CA VAL A 227 14.00 15.54 -3.34
C VAL A 227 14.34 16.70 -4.26
N ARG A 228 14.81 16.40 -5.47
CA ARG A 228 15.39 17.41 -6.37
C ARG A 228 14.66 17.53 -7.70
N PHE A 229 14.59 18.75 -8.20
CA PHE A 229 14.22 19.08 -9.57
C PHE A 229 15.23 20.09 -10.11
N ARG A 230 15.82 19.81 -11.28
CA ARG A 230 16.88 20.64 -11.89
C ARG A 230 18.03 20.94 -10.90
N GLU A 231 18.54 19.90 -10.24
CA GLU A 231 19.63 19.96 -9.24
C GLU A 231 19.35 20.73 -7.94
N ALA A 232 18.20 21.36 -7.79
CA ALA A 232 17.80 22.06 -6.57
C ALA A 232 16.65 21.33 -5.84
N PRO A 233 16.49 21.50 -4.52
CA PRO A 233 15.34 20.96 -3.80
C PRO A 233 14.01 21.38 -4.43
N VAL A 234 13.05 20.46 -4.45
CA VAL A 234 11.68 20.77 -4.90
C VAL A 234 11.01 21.70 -3.89
N GLY A 235 10.37 22.73 -4.41
CA GLY A 235 9.52 23.62 -3.62
C GLY A 235 9.32 24.97 -4.29
N ARG A 236 8.27 25.69 -3.86
CA ARG A 236 7.80 26.92 -4.51
C ARG A 236 7.72 26.73 -6.03
N ASP A 237 8.39 27.57 -6.80
CA ASP A 237 8.39 27.56 -8.26
C ASP A 237 9.34 26.50 -8.87
N ASN A 238 10.25 25.91 -8.09
CA ASN A 238 11.15 24.86 -8.57
C ASN A 238 10.49 23.48 -8.46
N ARG A 239 9.62 23.16 -9.43
CA ARG A 239 8.91 21.88 -9.49
C ARG A 239 8.56 21.47 -10.92
N PRO A 240 8.29 20.17 -11.18
CA PRO A 240 7.74 19.74 -12.45
C PRO A 240 6.47 20.52 -12.83
N SER A 241 6.37 20.93 -14.09
CA SER A 241 5.23 21.67 -14.62
C SER A 241 5.07 21.36 -16.12
N PRO A 242 3.84 21.27 -16.67
CA PRO A 242 2.55 21.36 -15.95
C PRO A 242 2.36 20.23 -14.92
N SER A 243 1.58 20.50 -13.88
CA SER A 243 1.22 19.51 -12.86
C SER A 243 0.35 18.39 -13.44
N LEU A 244 0.31 17.25 -12.75
CA LEU A 244 -0.58 16.15 -13.11
C LEU A 244 -2.04 16.60 -13.09
N ALA A 245 -2.46 17.41 -12.12
CA ALA A 245 -3.82 17.95 -12.08
C ALA A 245 -4.14 18.74 -13.36
N GLU A 246 -3.24 19.61 -13.83
CA GLU A 246 -3.40 20.36 -15.07
C GLU A 246 -3.43 19.43 -16.30
N LEU A 247 -2.52 18.47 -16.36
CA LEU A 247 -2.43 17.50 -17.45
C LEU A 247 -3.71 16.65 -17.56
N VAL A 248 -4.19 16.07 -16.48
CA VAL A 248 -5.40 15.22 -16.52
C VAL A 248 -6.65 16.05 -16.74
N SER A 249 -6.73 17.28 -16.20
CA SER A 249 -7.88 18.18 -16.39
C SER A 249 -8.03 18.64 -17.83
N SER A 250 -6.92 18.81 -18.58
CA SER A 250 -6.97 19.20 -19.99
C SER A 250 -7.69 18.16 -20.88
N SER A 251 -7.78 16.92 -20.39
CA SER A 251 -8.40 15.80 -21.10
C SER A 251 -9.85 15.53 -20.69
N THR A 252 -10.42 16.33 -19.79
CA THR A 252 -11.80 16.15 -19.31
C THR A 252 -12.72 17.28 -19.77
N ALA A 253 -14.01 16.96 -19.91
CA ALA A 253 -15.04 17.95 -20.21
C ALA A 253 -15.30 18.94 -19.06
N ARG A 254 -14.79 18.65 -17.85
CA ARG A 254 -14.97 19.42 -16.63
C ARG A 254 -13.62 19.58 -15.92
N PRO A 255 -12.82 20.59 -16.31
CA PRO A 255 -11.47 20.77 -15.80
C PRO A 255 -11.40 20.98 -14.27
N HIS A 256 -12.47 21.49 -13.66
CA HIS A 256 -12.51 21.71 -12.21
C HIS A 256 -12.68 20.42 -11.39
N ASP A 257 -12.97 19.28 -12.02
CA ASP A 257 -13.21 18.05 -11.27
C ASP A 257 -11.95 17.48 -10.60
N TYR A 258 -10.75 17.90 -11.02
CA TYR A 258 -9.48 17.56 -10.38
C TYR A 258 -8.93 18.65 -9.45
N CYS A 259 -9.70 19.71 -9.17
CA CYS A 259 -9.35 20.64 -8.10
C CYS A 259 -9.27 19.89 -6.77
N ASP A 260 -8.20 20.09 -6.01
CA ASP A 260 -7.93 19.37 -4.74
C ASP A 260 -7.86 17.84 -4.87
N CYS A 261 -7.47 17.33 -6.05
CA CYS A 261 -7.27 15.90 -6.26
C CYS A 261 -6.21 15.30 -5.33
N THR A 262 -6.17 13.97 -5.30
CA THR A 262 -5.26 13.17 -4.47
C THR A 262 -4.46 12.22 -5.33
N LEU A 263 -3.21 12.01 -4.93
CA LEU A 263 -2.29 11.08 -5.57
C LEU A 263 -2.41 9.70 -4.92
N GLY A 264 -2.60 8.66 -5.74
CA GLY A 264 -2.46 7.27 -5.31
C GLY A 264 -1.01 6.81 -5.34
N ARG A 265 -0.76 5.58 -4.88
CA ARG A 265 0.58 4.97 -4.95
C ARG A 265 0.95 4.66 -6.41
N PRO A 266 2.07 5.17 -6.94
CA PRO A 266 2.57 4.81 -8.26
C PRO A 266 3.04 3.35 -8.32
N ALA A 267 2.85 2.73 -9.47
CA ALA A 267 3.28 1.35 -9.74
C ALA A 267 4.19 1.32 -10.97
N PRO A 268 5.38 0.68 -10.89
CA PRO A 268 6.27 0.58 -12.04
C PRO A 268 5.79 -0.47 -13.04
N LEU A 269 5.76 -0.11 -14.32
CA LEU A 269 5.61 -1.03 -15.45
C LEU A 269 6.94 -1.40 -16.09
N GLY A 270 8.03 -0.83 -15.59
CA GLY A 270 9.41 -1.03 -16.03
C GLY A 270 10.32 -0.06 -15.29
N ASP A 271 11.52 0.15 -15.83
CA ASP A 271 12.47 1.14 -15.32
C ASP A 271 12.18 2.57 -15.82
N ASP A 272 11.42 2.67 -16.91
CA ASP A 272 11.18 3.88 -17.72
C ASP A 272 9.69 4.24 -17.86
N LEU A 273 8.80 3.47 -17.24
CA LEU A 273 7.34 3.65 -17.38
C LEU A 273 6.61 3.33 -16.07
N PHE A 274 5.72 4.24 -15.66
CA PHE A 274 5.00 4.16 -14.40
C PHE A 274 3.50 4.44 -14.58
N VAL A 275 2.66 3.74 -13.83
CA VAL A 275 1.27 4.12 -13.63
C VAL A 275 1.17 5.01 -12.41
N VAL A 276 0.59 6.19 -12.56
CA VAL A 276 0.36 7.16 -11.48
C VAL A 276 -1.14 7.41 -11.33
N PRO A 277 -1.77 6.88 -10.26
CA PRO A 277 -3.19 7.13 -10.01
C PRO A 277 -3.45 8.55 -9.50
N VAL A 278 -4.44 9.22 -10.09
CA VAL A 278 -4.92 10.56 -9.71
C VAL A 278 -6.43 10.49 -9.52
N PHE A 279 -6.90 10.87 -8.34
CA PHE A 279 -8.30 10.76 -7.92
C PHE A 279 -8.84 12.14 -7.55
N SER A 280 -10.00 12.53 -8.07
CA SER A 280 -10.72 13.71 -7.58
C SER A 280 -11.00 13.65 -6.07
N PRO A 281 -11.32 14.77 -5.42
CA PRO A 281 -11.64 14.82 -4.00
C PRO A 281 -12.75 13.84 -3.60
N ILE A 282 -12.66 13.37 -2.35
CA ILE A 282 -13.72 12.57 -1.71
C ILE A 282 -14.64 13.52 -0.93
N TYR A 283 -15.90 13.62 -1.37
CA TYR A 283 -16.94 14.40 -0.72
C TYR A 283 -17.82 13.54 0.19
N ARG A 284 -18.31 14.16 1.28
CA ARG A 284 -19.27 13.54 2.21
C ARG A 284 -20.64 13.29 1.57
N SER A 285 -21.03 14.09 0.57
CA SER A 285 -22.29 13.98 -0.18
C SER A 285 -22.33 12.82 -1.17
N GLY A 286 -21.22 12.11 -1.37
CA GLY A 286 -21.10 10.98 -2.28
C GLY A 286 -20.07 11.22 -3.38
N ASN A 287 -19.52 10.11 -3.90
CA ASN A 287 -18.39 10.11 -4.85
C ASN A 287 -18.68 9.28 -6.09
N ARG A 288 -19.95 8.97 -6.33
CA ARG A 288 -20.34 8.12 -7.45
C ARG A 288 -20.13 8.88 -8.75
N GLY A 289 -19.31 8.32 -9.65
CA GLY A 289 -18.94 8.96 -10.91
C GLY A 289 -17.91 10.07 -10.77
N ALA A 290 -17.29 10.19 -9.60
CA ALA A 290 -16.17 11.10 -9.39
C ALA A 290 -15.00 10.68 -10.31
N PRO A 291 -14.32 11.63 -10.98
CA PRO A 291 -13.32 11.29 -11.99
C PRO A 291 -12.02 10.77 -11.37
N PHE A 292 -11.39 9.88 -12.11
CA PHE A 292 -10.12 9.27 -11.76
C PHE A 292 -9.34 9.02 -13.05
N THR A 293 -8.02 9.07 -12.95
CA THR A 293 -7.12 8.76 -14.06
C THR A 293 -5.97 7.90 -13.54
N PHE A 294 -5.65 6.83 -14.27
CA PHE A 294 -4.40 6.10 -14.09
C PHE A 294 -3.43 6.56 -15.19
N ALA A 295 -2.66 7.61 -14.91
CA ALA A 295 -1.79 8.24 -15.90
C ALA A 295 -0.55 7.38 -16.15
N LEU A 296 -0.10 7.29 -17.41
CA LEU A 296 1.16 6.68 -17.78
C LEU A 296 2.23 7.76 -17.91
N LEU A 297 3.29 7.66 -17.12
CA LEU A 297 4.41 8.59 -17.12
C LEU A 297 5.70 7.86 -17.48
N ASP A 298 6.53 8.49 -18.31
CA ASP A 298 7.92 8.06 -18.47
C ASP A 298 8.83 8.54 -17.31
N ASP A 299 10.09 8.14 -17.31
CA ASP A 299 11.08 8.52 -16.28
C ASP A 299 11.58 9.96 -16.37
N HIS A 300 11.13 10.70 -17.37
CA HIS A 300 11.28 12.15 -17.43
C HIS A 300 10.00 12.89 -16.96
N GLY A 301 8.95 12.15 -16.57
CA GLY A 301 7.71 12.71 -16.08
C GLY A 301 6.73 13.15 -17.16
N ARG A 302 7.02 12.83 -18.43
CA ARG A 302 6.10 13.14 -19.53
C ARG A 302 4.96 12.12 -19.51
N MET A 303 3.73 12.63 -19.58
CA MET A 303 2.54 11.78 -19.71
C MET A 303 2.50 11.17 -21.12
N THR A 304 2.70 9.85 -21.21
CA THR A 304 2.71 9.09 -22.47
C THR A 304 1.33 8.54 -22.83
N GLY A 305 0.41 8.47 -21.86
CA GLY A 305 -0.95 7.97 -22.04
C GLY A 305 -1.68 7.80 -20.72
N ARG A 306 -2.67 6.89 -20.70
CA ARG A 306 -3.44 6.49 -19.52
C ARG A 306 -3.91 5.04 -19.66
N LEU A 307 -4.25 4.39 -18.55
CA LEU A 307 -4.97 3.11 -18.63
C LEU A 307 -6.41 3.36 -19.09
N GLU A 308 -6.75 2.89 -20.28
CA GLU A 308 -8.03 3.18 -20.95
C GLU A 308 -9.11 2.12 -20.68
N GLY A 309 -10.34 2.42 -21.07
CA GLY A 309 -11.42 1.43 -21.14
C GLY A 309 -12.23 1.21 -19.86
N LEU A 310 -11.99 1.99 -18.80
CA LEU A 310 -12.84 2.02 -17.61
C LEU A 310 -13.98 3.03 -17.77
N ASP A 311 -15.20 2.60 -17.46
CA ASP A 311 -16.36 3.46 -17.34
C ASP A 311 -16.29 4.25 -16.01
N PRO A 312 -16.32 5.60 -16.05
CA PRO A 312 -16.18 6.43 -14.85
C PRO A 312 -17.22 6.15 -13.74
N TYR A 313 -18.38 5.60 -14.10
CA TYR A 313 -19.47 5.29 -13.18
C TYR A 313 -19.51 3.81 -12.79
N LYS A 314 -19.43 2.91 -13.77
CA LYS A 314 -19.58 1.46 -13.57
C LYS A 314 -18.32 0.79 -13.08
N ASP A 315 -17.15 1.34 -13.38
CA ASP A 315 -15.85 0.78 -12.99
C ASP A 315 -15.13 1.68 -11.98
N SER A 316 -15.90 2.55 -11.31
CA SER A 316 -15.38 3.59 -10.43
C SER A 316 -14.67 3.02 -9.19
N PRO A 317 -13.42 3.45 -8.89
CA PRO A 317 -12.69 3.03 -7.69
C PRO A 317 -13.35 3.54 -6.39
N TYR A 318 -14.14 4.62 -6.47
CA TYR A 318 -14.87 5.19 -5.35
C TYR A 318 -15.94 4.25 -4.79
N THR A 319 -16.49 3.36 -5.62
CA THR A 319 -17.45 2.38 -5.14
C THR A 319 -16.71 1.21 -4.49
N GLY A 320 -16.67 1.22 -3.15
CA GLY A 320 -15.93 0.23 -2.38
C GLY A 320 -14.50 0.64 -2.05
N PHE A 321 -14.11 1.90 -2.33
CA PHE A 321 -12.83 2.51 -1.95
C PHE A 321 -11.62 1.66 -2.40
N CYS A 322 -11.63 1.24 -3.66
CA CYS A 322 -10.60 0.42 -4.28
C CYS A 322 -9.70 1.31 -5.14
N PHE A 323 -8.69 1.96 -4.55
CA PHE A 323 -7.84 2.94 -5.25
C PHE A 323 -6.50 2.38 -5.73
N SER A 324 -6.20 1.12 -5.41
CA SER A 324 -4.91 0.51 -5.74
C SER A 324 -4.82 0.12 -7.22
N VAL A 325 -3.69 0.43 -7.84
CA VAL A 325 -3.22 -0.20 -9.07
C VAL A 325 -1.98 -1.02 -8.73
N VAL A 326 -1.87 -2.19 -9.34
CA VAL A 326 -0.74 -3.10 -9.17
C VAL A 326 -0.12 -3.31 -10.53
N ALA A 327 1.21 -3.51 -10.59
CA ALA A 327 1.90 -3.77 -11.85
C ALA A 327 2.81 -5.00 -11.75
N ASP A 328 2.95 -5.71 -12.87
CA ASP A 328 4.06 -6.62 -13.15
C ASP A 328 5.07 -5.85 -14.02
N PRO A 329 6.15 -5.32 -13.43
CA PRO A 329 7.12 -4.53 -14.18
C PRO A 329 8.00 -5.37 -15.11
N HIS A 330 8.15 -6.68 -14.87
CA HIS A 330 8.96 -7.55 -15.71
C HIS A 330 8.25 -7.89 -17.03
N ARG A 331 6.91 -7.95 -17.00
CA ARG A 331 6.07 -8.19 -18.19
C ARG A 331 5.36 -6.95 -18.71
N LYS A 332 5.59 -5.80 -18.06
CA LYS A 332 5.00 -4.49 -18.37
C LYS A 332 3.46 -4.52 -18.42
N ARG A 333 2.83 -5.01 -17.35
CA ARG A 333 1.36 -5.15 -17.24
C ARG A 333 0.83 -4.45 -16.01
N ALA A 334 -0.33 -3.81 -16.13
CA ALA A 334 -1.04 -3.21 -15.00
C ALA A 334 -2.31 -4.01 -14.67
N PHE A 335 -2.71 -3.98 -13.40
CA PHE A 335 -3.89 -4.67 -12.89
C PHE A 335 -4.64 -3.79 -11.89
N HIS A 336 -5.96 -3.87 -11.93
CA HIS A 336 -6.83 -3.17 -11.00
C HIS A 336 -8.01 -4.08 -10.63
N LEU A 337 -8.31 -4.18 -9.34
CA LEU A 337 -9.47 -4.89 -8.84
C LEU A 337 -10.35 -3.90 -8.06
N ASN A 338 -11.57 -3.71 -8.51
CA ASN A 338 -12.60 -2.96 -7.79
C ASN A 338 -13.79 -3.86 -7.47
N ARG A 339 -14.92 -3.26 -7.08
CA ARG A 339 -16.15 -4.01 -6.78
C ARG A 339 -16.73 -4.74 -7.99
N TYR A 340 -16.45 -4.26 -9.20
CA TYR A 340 -17.13 -4.63 -10.45
C TYR A 340 -16.32 -5.56 -11.34
N GLY A 341 -14.99 -5.54 -11.23
CA GLY A 341 -14.16 -6.49 -11.95
C GLY A 341 -12.68 -6.43 -11.62
N LEU A 342 -11.96 -7.40 -12.18
CA LEU A 342 -10.51 -7.38 -12.33
C LEU A 342 -10.19 -6.99 -13.78
N TYR A 343 -9.33 -6.00 -13.95
CA TYR A 343 -8.96 -5.42 -15.23
C TYR A 343 -7.45 -5.56 -15.41
N ALA A 344 -7.02 -5.84 -16.64
CA ALA A 344 -5.60 -5.98 -16.98
C ALA A 344 -5.26 -5.19 -18.24
N TRP A 345 -4.14 -4.47 -18.20
CA TRP A 345 -3.64 -3.63 -19.30
C TRP A 345 -2.24 -4.02 -19.73
N SER A 346 -1.94 -3.76 -21.00
CA SER A 346 -0.57 -3.70 -21.52
C SER A 346 0.09 -2.36 -21.20
N ALA A 347 1.41 -2.29 -21.40
CA ALA A 347 2.24 -1.11 -21.17
C ALA A 347 1.77 0.16 -21.91
N ASP A 348 1.12 0.01 -23.06
CA ASP A 348 0.57 1.10 -23.86
C ASP A 348 -0.77 1.65 -23.32
N GLY A 349 -1.26 1.11 -22.20
CA GLY A 349 -2.51 1.54 -21.57
C GLY A 349 -3.76 0.92 -22.18
N ARG A 350 -3.63 -0.03 -23.12
CA ARG A 350 -4.78 -0.72 -23.72
C ARG A 350 -5.31 -1.81 -22.81
N LEU A 351 -6.62 -1.81 -22.58
CA LEU A 351 -7.30 -2.83 -21.80
C LEU A 351 -7.29 -4.16 -22.56
N ARG A 352 -6.76 -5.21 -21.94
CA ARG A 352 -6.57 -6.54 -22.55
C ARG A 352 -7.53 -7.59 -22.00
N ALA A 353 -7.91 -7.47 -20.72
CA ALA A 353 -8.86 -8.37 -20.10
C ALA A 353 -9.77 -7.63 -19.12
N VAL A 354 -11.05 -8.02 -19.12
CA VAL A 354 -12.06 -7.57 -18.15
C VAL A 354 -12.74 -8.81 -17.60
N MET A 355 -12.68 -8.97 -16.29
CA MET A 355 -13.29 -10.09 -15.55
C MET A 355 -14.37 -9.52 -14.66
N SER A 356 -15.64 -9.61 -15.08
CA SER A 356 -16.75 -9.03 -14.32
C SER A 356 -17.03 -9.83 -13.06
N THR A 357 -17.20 -9.14 -11.92
CA THR A 357 -17.65 -9.78 -10.68
C THR A 357 -19.16 -10.10 -10.69
N GLN A 358 -19.88 -9.72 -11.75
CA GLN A 358 -21.26 -10.16 -11.97
C GLN A 358 -21.31 -11.60 -12.49
N ASP A 359 -20.25 -12.07 -13.13
CA ASP A 359 -20.15 -13.44 -13.61
C ASP A 359 -20.08 -14.40 -12.44
N LYS A 360 -20.91 -15.45 -12.47
CA LYS A 360 -21.04 -16.41 -11.36
C LYS A 360 -19.68 -17.03 -10.96
N ALA A 361 -18.82 -17.30 -11.94
CA ALA A 361 -17.49 -17.87 -11.73
C ALA A 361 -16.51 -16.92 -11.02
N LEU A 362 -16.72 -15.61 -11.14
CA LEU A 362 -15.81 -14.56 -10.68
C LEU A 362 -16.38 -13.73 -9.53
N LYS A 363 -17.66 -13.93 -9.16
CA LYS A 363 -18.35 -13.22 -8.07
C LYS A 363 -17.58 -13.19 -6.75
N ALA A 364 -16.81 -14.24 -6.47
CA ALA A 364 -15.98 -14.32 -5.26
C ALA A 364 -14.93 -13.20 -5.18
N LEU A 365 -14.47 -12.62 -6.30
CA LEU A 365 -13.53 -11.49 -6.33
C LEU A 365 -14.00 -10.27 -5.56
N THR A 366 -15.32 -10.07 -5.39
CA THR A 366 -15.87 -8.99 -4.56
C THR A 366 -15.40 -9.04 -3.10
N HIS A 367 -14.94 -10.20 -2.64
CA HIS A 367 -14.41 -10.39 -1.30
C HIS A 367 -12.89 -10.23 -1.19
N PHE A 368 -12.20 -10.03 -2.32
CA PHE A 368 -10.75 -9.85 -2.36
C PHE A 368 -10.35 -8.40 -2.62
N ALA A 369 -9.17 -8.04 -2.14
CA ALA A 369 -8.43 -6.86 -2.53
C ALA A 369 -7.15 -7.30 -3.25
N LEU A 370 -6.78 -6.62 -4.33
CA LEU A 370 -5.53 -6.83 -5.04
C LEU A 370 -4.45 -5.98 -4.39
N MET A 371 -3.41 -6.63 -3.86
CA MET A 371 -2.38 -5.97 -3.05
C MET A 371 -1.07 -5.79 -3.80
N ALA A 372 -0.60 -6.81 -4.53
CA ALA A 372 0.65 -6.72 -5.29
C ALA A 372 0.71 -7.79 -6.40
N CYS A 373 1.76 -7.71 -7.21
CA CYS A 373 2.18 -8.75 -8.14
C CYS A 373 3.58 -9.19 -7.74
N THR A 374 3.83 -10.50 -7.66
CA THR A 374 5.16 -11.02 -7.38
C THR A 374 6.09 -10.82 -8.59
N PRO A 375 7.42 -10.79 -8.39
CA PRO A 375 8.38 -10.80 -9.51
C PRO A 375 8.19 -11.99 -10.45
N ALA A 376 7.66 -13.12 -9.94
CA ALA A 376 7.36 -14.30 -10.74
C ALA A 376 6.10 -14.13 -11.64
N GLY A 377 5.33 -13.05 -11.48
CA GLY A 377 4.11 -12.79 -12.26
C GLY A 377 2.85 -13.39 -11.61
N GLU A 378 2.71 -13.33 -10.29
CA GLU A 378 1.50 -13.80 -9.60
C GLU A 378 0.79 -12.64 -8.90
N LEU A 379 -0.52 -12.53 -9.10
CA LEU A 379 -1.36 -11.59 -8.36
C LEU A 379 -1.54 -12.06 -6.93
N LEU A 380 -1.35 -11.15 -5.98
CA LEU A 380 -1.58 -11.37 -4.55
C LEU A 380 -2.94 -10.78 -4.16
N LEU A 381 -3.93 -11.66 -3.96
CA LEU A 381 -5.29 -11.32 -3.60
C LEU A 381 -5.56 -11.63 -2.13
N VAL A 382 -5.88 -10.63 -1.32
CA VAL A 382 -6.20 -10.80 0.10
C VAL A 382 -7.72 -10.83 0.30
N HIS A 383 -8.23 -11.89 0.93
CA HIS A 383 -9.65 -11.98 1.26
C HIS A 383 -9.99 -11.08 2.47
N ARG A 384 -10.78 -10.04 2.24
CA ARG A 384 -11.10 -8.93 3.17
C ARG A 384 -11.65 -9.36 4.54
N LYS A 385 -12.28 -10.53 4.62
CA LYS A 385 -12.87 -11.07 5.87
C LYS A 385 -12.28 -12.38 6.38
N GLN A 386 -11.60 -13.13 5.50
CA GLN A 386 -11.17 -14.49 5.84
C GLN A 386 -9.70 -14.50 6.25
N ASN A 387 -8.97 -13.39 6.14
CA ASN A 387 -7.54 -13.28 6.46
C ASN A 387 -6.73 -14.38 5.75
N LEU A 388 -7.01 -14.57 4.45
CA LEU A 388 -6.32 -15.51 3.59
C LEU A 388 -5.72 -14.74 2.41
N LEU A 389 -4.53 -15.12 1.99
CA LEU A 389 -3.91 -14.64 0.76
C LEU A 389 -4.01 -15.73 -0.30
N LEU A 390 -4.44 -15.35 -1.50
CA LEU A 390 -4.49 -16.18 -2.71
C LEU A 390 -3.48 -15.65 -3.73
N ARG A 391 -2.56 -16.52 -4.16
CA ARG A 391 -1.64 -16.29 -5.29
C ARG A 391 -2.29 -16.80 -6.57
N VAL A 392 -2.40 -15.95 -7.58
CA VAL A 392 -2.93 -16.31 -8.91
C VAL A 392 -1.85 -16.09 -9.96
N PRO A 393 -1.34 -17.14 -10.62
CA PRO A 393 -0.37 -16.96 -11.70
C PRO A 393 -1.01 -16.20 -12.87
N VAL A 394 -0.31 -15.19 -13.36
CA VAL A 394 -0.70 -14.45 -14.57
C VAL A 394 -0.14 -15.21 -15.77
N PRO A 395 -0.98 -15.67 -16.72
CA PRO A 395 -0.51 -16.31 -17.94
C PRO A 395 0.21 -15.32 -18.85
N GLU A 396 1.07 -15.81 -19.75
CA GLU A 396 1.76 -14.93 -20.70
C GLU A 396 0.79 -14.26 -21.68
N ASP A 397 -0.24 -14.97 -22.15
CA ASP A 397 -1.35 -14.34 -22.85
C ASP A 397 -2.41 -13.85 -21.85
N LEU A 398 -2.63 -12.54 -21.80
CA LEU A 398 -3.65 -11.94 -20.94
C LEU A 398 -5.08 -12.38 -21.30
N CYS A 399 -5.31 -12.89 -22.52
CA CYS A 399 -6.60 -13.49 -22.89
C CYS A 399 -6.92 -14.76 -22.09
N GLU A 400 -5.92 -15.45 -21.54
CA GLU A 400 -6.10 -16.64 -20.69
C GLU A 400 -6.29 -16.30 -19.20
N LEU A 401 -6.08 -15.04 -18.80
CA LEU A 401 -6.17 -14.60 -17.41
C LEU A 401 -7.54 -14.91 -16.77
N PRO A 402 -8.70 -14.72 -17.44
CA PRO A 402 -9.99 -15.09 -16.88
C PRO A 402 -10.07 -16.55 -16.45
N SER A 403 -9.57 -17.47 -17.28
CA SER A 403 -9.56 -18.91 -16.97
C SER A 403 -8.61 -19.23 -15.82
N ALA A 404 -7.44 -18.57 -15.74
CA ALA A 404 -6.51 -18.73 -14.63
C ALA A 404 -7.12 -18.26 -13.29
N VAL A 405 -7.81 -17.12 -13.28
CA VAL A 405 -8.49 -16.57 -12.10
C VAL A 405 -9.66 -17.45 -11.67
N GLU A 406 -10.49 -17.90 -12.61
CA GLU A 406 -11.57 -18.84 -12.31
C GLU A 406 -11.02 -20.14 -11.69
N ALA A 407 -9.98 -20.72 -12.28
CA ALA A 407 -9.34 -21.91 -11.75
C ALA A 407 -8.82 -21.70 -10.32
N ALA A 408 -8.17 -20.56 -10.06
CA ALA A 408 -7.71 -20.20 -8.72
C ALA A 408 -8.87 -20.11 -7.72
N LEU A 409 -9.97 -19.42 -8.06
CA LEU A 409 -11.15 -19.29 -7.20
C LEU A 409 -11.86 -20.63 -6.96
N ARG A 410 -11.88 -21.53 -7.94
CA ARG A 410 -12.41 -22.90 -7.75
C ARG A 410 -11.56 -23.67 -6.74
N THR A 411 -10.23 -23.60 -6.84
CA THR A 411 -9.33 -24.30 -5.92
C THR A 411 -9.30 -23.69 -4.51
N TYR A 412 -9.57 -22.39 -4.38
CA TYR A 412 -9.60 -21.66 -3.11
C TYR A 412 -10.50 -22.33 -2.07
N GLY A 413 -11.68 -22.83 -2.45
CA GLY A 413 -12.61 -23.48 -1.53
C GLY A 413 -12.03 -24.76 -0.90
N THR A 414 -11.36 -25.58 -1.71
CA THR A 414 -10.70 -26.81 -1.27
C THR A 414 -9.48 -26.50 -0.38
N GLN A 415 -8.63 -25.57 -0.81
CA GLN A 415 -7.44 -25.15 -0.05
C GLN A 415 -7.84 -24.54 1.30
N ARG A 416 -8.82 -23.63 1.32
CA ARG A 416 -9.40 -23.08 2.57
C ARG A 416 -9.92 -24.19 3.49
N THR A 417 -10.59 -25.21 2.96
CA THR A 417 -11.10 -26.31 3.79
C THR A 417 -9.96 -27.11 4.41
N ALA A 418 -8.89 -27.36 3.67
CA ALA A 418 -7.68 -27.99 4.22
C ALA A 418 -7.03 -27.12 5.31
N LEU A 419 -6.92 -25.80 5.09
CA LEU A 419 -6.41 -24.87 6.08
C LEU A 419 -7.28 -24.86 7.35
N LYS A 420 -8.61 -24.86 7.22
CA LYS A 420 -9.51 -24.92 8.38
C LYS A 420 -9.29 -26.18 9.22
N LYS A 421 -9.03 -27.32 8.58
CA LYS A 421 -8.73 -28.58 9.29
C LYS A 421 -7.38 -28.52 10.02
N ARG A 422 -6.38 -27.87 9.40
CA ARG A 422 -5.02 -27.75 9.98
C ARG A 422 -4.96 -26.75 11.13
N PHE A 423 -5.59 -25.59 10.98
CA PHE A 423 -5.42 -24.45 11.90
C PHE A 423 -6.61 -24.21 12.84
N ALA A 424 -7.77 -24.83 12.59
CA ALA A 424 -9.00 -24.64 13.37
C ALA A 424 -9.32 -23.15 13.68
N PRO A 425 -9.39 -22.26 12.67
CA PRO A 425 -9.52 -20.82 12.90
C PRO A 425 -10.83 -20.47 13.62
N VAL A 426 -10.75 -19.51 14.52
CA VAL A 426 -11.91 -18.97 15.26
C VAL A 426 -12.29 -17.63 14.66
N GLY A 427 -13.53 -17.47 14.20
CA GLY A 427 -13.98 -16.21 13.60
C GLY A 427 -13.20 -15.77 12.34
N TRP A 428 -12.54 -16.71 11.64
CA TRP A 428 -11.56 -16.44 10.57
C TRP A 428 -10.26 -15.77 11.02
N HIS A 429 -9.97 -15.78 12.31
CA HIS A 429 -8.65 -15.51 12.83
C HIS A 429 -7.84 -16.80 12.88
N TRP A 430 -6.75 -16.80 12.14
CA TRP A 430 -5.77 -17.88 12.12
C TRP A 430 -4.71 -17.53 13.15
N VAL A 431 -4.43 -18.42 14.09
CA VAL A 431 -3.43 -18.20 15.13
C VAL A 431 -2.34 -19.25 14.94
N GLU A 432 -1.09 -18.83 15.04
CA GLU A 432 0.07 -19.70 14.84
C GLU A 432 1.17 -19.35 15.85
N GLU A 433 1.97 -20.35 16.23
CA GLU A 433 3.06 -20.27 17.20
C GLU A 433 4.44 -20.48 16.56
N SER A 434 4.49 -21.01 15.33
CA SER A 434 5.75 -21.41 14.68
C SER A 434 6.65 -20.24 14.27
N ALA A 435 6.09 -19.05 14.03
CA ALA A 435 6.86 -17.90 13.56
C ALA A 435 7.65 -17.24 14.71
N ARG A 436 8.89 -16.86 14.46
CA ARG A 436 9.69 -16.09 15.44
C ARG A 436 9.08 -14.70 15.59
N ILE A 437 8.83 -14.28 16.84
CA ILE A 437 8.20 -13.00 17.15
C ILE A 437 9.25 -11.99 17.58
N HIS A 438 9.30 -10.86 16.90
CA HIS A 438 10.13 -9.70 17.19
C HIS A 438 9.26 -8.53 17.65
N ARG A 439 9.82 -7.65 18.46
CA ARG A 439 9.18 -6.40 18.89
C ARG A 439 10.16 -5.25 18.66
N PHE A 440 9.66 -4.17 18.09
CA PHE A 440 10.44 -2.96 17.83
C PHE A 440 9.97 -1.77 18.63
#